data_AF-A0A969FPN7-F1
#
_entry.id   AF-A0A969FPN7-F1
#
_cell.length_a   1.000
_cell.length_b   1.000
_cell.length_c   1.000
_cell.angle_alpha   90.00
_cell.angle_beta   90.00
_cell.angle_gamma   90.00
#
_symmetry.space_group_name_H-M   'P 1'
#
loop_
_entity.id
_entity.type
_entity.pdbx_description
1 polymer ?
#
loop_
_entity_poly.entity_id
_entity_poly.type
_entity_poly.pdbx_seq_one_letter_code
_entity_poly.pdbx_strand_id
1 'polypeptide(L)' 'MSQGQIGGDAGFRQRVLDALESLPPQQQIVAEHLLDHLSEAPFLSVPELAQRTGASEATIV' A
#
# COMPACT_ATOMS: atom_id res chain seq x y z
N MET A 1 26.75 -9.11 -8.61
CA MET A 1 25.33 -9.03 -8.24
C MET A 1 25.07 -7.64 -7.71
N SER A 2 24.70 -6.71 -8.59
CA SER A 2 24.49 -5.30 -8.22
C SER A 2 23.07 -5.18 -7.67
N GLN A 3 22.94 -5.04 -6.35
CA GLN A 3 21.68 -4.57 -5.77
C GLN A 3 21.53 -3.11 -6.18
N GLY A 4 20.88 -2.89 -7.32
CA GLY A 4 20.39 -1.59 -7.71
C GLY A 4 19.38 -1.15 -6.66
N GLN A 5 19.64 -0.02 -6.02
CA GLN A 5 18.70 0.65 -5.16
C GLN A 5 17.42 0.88 -5.95
N ILE A 6 16.43 0.01 -5.72
CA ILE A 6 15.12 0.15 -6.33
C ILE A 6 14.56 1.48 -5.78
N GLY A 7 14.30 2.44 -6.68
CA GLY A 7 13.79 3.76 -6.31
C GLY A 7 12.56 3.67 -5.40
N GLY A 8 12.29 4.72 -4.61
CA GLY A 8 11.32 4.73 -3.51
C GLY A 8 10.02 3.98 -3.81
N ASP A 9 9.38 4.30 -4.95
CA ASP A 9 8.11 3.72 -5.38
C ASP A 9 8.22 2.24 -5.73
N ALA A 10 9.25 1.83 -6.48
CA ALA A 10 9.42 0.44 -6.88
C ALA A 10 9.84 -0.45 -5.69
N GLY A 11 10.59 0.09 -4.73
CA GLY A 11 10.93 -0.61 -3.49
C GLY A 11 9.75 -0.71 -2.52
N PHE A 12 8.87 0.29 -2.50
CA PHE A 12 7.60 0.23 -1.77
C PHE A 12 6.64 -0.78 -2.43
N ARG A 13 6.44 -0.70 -3.75
CA ARG A 13 5.62 -1.64 -4.52
C ARG A 13 6.00 -3.09 -4.25
N GLN A 14 7.29 -3.42 -4.31
CA GLN A 14 7.75 -4.78 -4.07
C GLN A 14 7.40 -5.25 -2.64
N ARG A 15 7.61 -4.41 -1.63
CA ARG A 15 7.26 -4.74 -0.24
C ARG A 15 5.76 -4.97 -0.05
N VAL A 16 4.91 -4.19 -0.73
CA VAL A 16 3.46 -4.38 -0.68
C VAL A 16 3.06 -5.69 -1.36
N LEU A 17 3.65 -6.01 -2.53
CA LEU A 17 3.43 -7.28 -3.22
C LEU A 17 3.87 -8.49 -2.40
N ASP A 18 5.04 -8.41 -1.76
CA ASP A 18 5.58 -9.49 -0.92
C ASP A 18 4.69 -9.77 0.31
N ALA A 19 3.98 -8.74 0.81
CA ALA A 19 3.09 -8.87 1.95
C ALA A 19 1.65 -9.28 1.56
N LEU A 20 1.20 -8.97 0.34
CA LEU A 20 -0.20 -9.00 -0.07
C LEU A 20 -0.92 -10.32 0.27
N GLU A 21 -0.32 -11.46 -0.08
CA GLU A 21 -0.93 -12.78 0.14
C GLU A 21 -1.02 -13.18 1.62
N SER A 22 -0.22 -12.54 2.48
CA SER A 22 -0.21 -12.78 3.93
C SER A 22 -1.16 -11.87 4.70
N LEU A 23 -1.67 -10.80 4.07
CA LEU A 23 -2.54 -9.83 4.71
C LEU A 23 -3.95 -10.39 4.89
N PRO A 24 -4.65 -10.06 6.00
CA PRO A 24 -6.08 -10.27 6.12
C PRO A 24 -6.85 -9.59 4.98
N PRO A 25 -8.03 -10.10 4.57
CA PRO A 25 -8.79 -9.56 3.43
C PRO A 25 -9.05 -8.05 3.49
N GLN A 26 -9.30 -7.50 4.67
CA GLN A 26 -9.52 -6.06 4.84
C GLN A 26 -8.25 -5.23 4.57
N GLN A 27 -7.07 -5.76 4.91
CA GLN A 27 -5.80 -5.11 4.63
C GLN A 27 -5.34 -5.32 3.18
N GLN A 28 -5.74 -6.43 2.54
CA GLN A 28 -5.50 -6.66 1.12
C GLN A 28 -6.14 -5.57 0.26
N ILE A 29 -7.38 -5.17 0.55
CA ILE A 29 -8.08 -4.09 -0.17
C ILE A 29 -7.28 -2.77 -0.09
N VAL A 30 -6.72 -2.46 1.07
CA VAL A 30 -5.86 -1.27 1.25
C VAL A 30 -4.55 -1.43 0.46
N ALA A 31 -3.92 -2.61 0.52
CA ALA A 31 -2.68 -2.90 -0.21
C ALA A 31 -2.85 -2.82 -1.74
N GLU A 32 -3.95 -3.35 -2.28
CA GLU A 32 -4.31 -3.26 -3.70
C GLU A 32 -4.48 -1.79 -4.12
N HIS A 33 -5.21 -0.99 -3.34
CA HIS A 33 -5.36 0.44 -3.62
C HIS A 33 -4.02 1.18 -3.62
N LEU A 34 -3.11 0.85 -2.70
CA LEU A 34 -1.77 1.43 -2.66
C LEU A 34 -0.94 1.05 -3.90
N LEU A 35 -1.10 -0.17 -4.44
CA LEU A 35 -0.41 -0.62 -5.66
C LEU A 35 -0.92 0.08 -6.92
N ASP A 36 -2.20 0.40 -6.96
CA ASP A 36 -2.84 1.12 -8.07
C ASP A 36 -2.55 2.63 -8.03
N HIS A 37 -2.32 3.19 -6.84
CA HIS A 37 -2.14 4.63 -6.61
C HIS A 37 -0.81 4.97 -5.92
N LEU A 38 0.28 4.28 -6.28
CA LEU A 38 1.59 4.38 -5.62
C LEU A 38 2.12 5.81 -5.44
N SER A 39 1.96 6.66 -6.46
CA SER A 39 2.47 8.04 -6.43
C SER A 39 1.58 8.99 -5.61
N GLU A 40 0.31 8.64 -5.39
CA GLU A 40 -0.63 9.44 -4.57
C GLU A 40 -0.56 9.03 -3.10
N ALA A 41 -0.29 7.75 -2.82
CA ALA A 41 -0.30 7.16 -1.48
C ALA A 41 0.45 7.98 -0.40
N PRO A 42 1.65 8.55 -0.65
CA PRO A 42 2.36 9.35 0.36
C PRO A 42 1.65 10.64 0.77
N PHE A 43 0.69 11.10 -0.03
CA PHE A 43 -0.04 12.35 0.16
C PHE A 43 -1.47 12.13 0.69
N LEU A 44 -1.91 10.88 0.78
CA LEU A 44 -3.23 10.54 1.32
C LEU A 44 -3.20 10.58 2.84
N SER A 45 -4.20 11.23 3.43
CA SER A 45 -4.47 11.12 4.86
C SER A 45 -5.11 9.77 5.19
N VAL A 46 -4.99 9.31 6.45
CA VAL A 46 -5.65 8.07 6.92
C VAL A 46 -7.17 8.08 6.66
N PRO A 47 -7.92 9.15 7.00
CA PRO A 47 -9.37 9.19 6.71
C PRO A 47 -9.68 9.15 5.21
N GLU A 48 -8.86 9.78 4.38
CA GLU A 48 -9.05 9.77 2.93
C GLU A 48 -8.80 8.39 2.33
N LEU A 49 -7.76 7.69 2.79
CA LEU A 49 -7.50 6.32 2.37
C LEU A 49 -8.59 5.35 2.86
N ALA A 50 -9.12 5.54 4.07
CA ALA A 50 -10.27 4.77 4.58
C ALA A 50 -11.51 4.97 3.70
N GLN A 51 -11.81 6.23 3.34
CA GLN A 51 -12.94 6.55 2.47
C GLN A 51 -12.79 5.95 1.06
N ARG A 52 -11.59 5.99 0.47
CA ARG A 52 -11.32 5.48 -0.88
C ARG A 52 -11.38 3.94 -0.95
N THR A 53 -10.99 3.26 0.12
CA THR A 53 -10.92 1.78 0.17
C THR A 53 -12.17 1.14 0.78
N GLY A 54 -13.01 1.91 1.48
CA GLY A 54 -14.10 1.37 2.28
C GLY A 54 -13.64 0.64 3.55
N ALA A 55 -12.33 0.68 3.85
CA ALA A 55 -11.78 0.13 5.08
C ALA A 55 -12.05 1.06 6.27
N SER A 56 -11.96 0.52 7.49
CA SER A 56 -11.97 1.36 8.68
C SER A 56 -10.63 2.07 8.85
N GLU A 57 -10.61 3.26 9.47
CA GLU A 57 -9.35 3.92 9.82
C GLU A 57 -8.45 3.02 10.68
N ALA A 58 -9.03 2.20 11.55
CA ALA A 58 -8.32 1.22 12.38
C ALA A 58 -7.62 0.11 11.58
N THR A 59 -8.02 -0.11 10.32
CA THR A 59 -7.37 -1.08 9.42
C THR A 59 -6.09 -0.49 8.80
N ILE A 60 -5.95 0.83 8.78
CA ILE A 60 -4.86 1.56 8.11
C ILE A 60 -3.70 1.87 9.07
N VAL A 61 -3.99 2.12 10.35
CA VAL A 61 -2.99 2.38 11.43
C VAL A 61 -2.31 1.10 11.92
#